data_AF-A0A6M1M302-F1
#
_entry.id   AF-A0A6M1M302-F1
#
_cell.length_a   1.000
_cell.length_b   1.000
_cell.length_c   1.000
_cell.angle_alpha   90.00
_cell.angle_beta   90.00
_cell.angle_gamma   90.00
#
_symmetry.space_group_name_H-M   'P 1'
#
loop_
_entity.id
_entity.type
_entity.pdbx_description
1 polymer ?
#
loop_
_entity_poly.entity_id
_entity_poly.type
_entity_poly.pdbx_seq_one_letter_code
_entity_poly.pdbx_strand_id
1 'polypeptide(L)'
;MKFVQRRAGRYEFRFPLPDDLAGKPAPPPWPEALAALVNVRTGRFKTEVIRSLQTNDGPTADRRVLAHIAEAHRLVDQARRLLSEGPEAGISADQIAALVRDHEIHLLGTDEVIWDCPGLVVLVRFAWIAVD
;
A
#
# COMPACT_ATOMS: atom_id res chain seq x y z
N MET A 1 27.78 -3.37 -1.07
CA MET A 1 26.78 -3.20 -2.14
C MET A 1 26.63 -1.71 -2.46
N LYS A 2 26.53 -1.33 -3.74
CA LYS A 2 26.27 0.07 -4.14
C LYS A 2 24.79 0.20 -4.51
N PHE A 3 24.03 0.95 -3.72
CA PHE A 3 22.59 1.16 -3.94
C PHE A 3 22.26 2.29 -4.91
N VAL A 4 23.26 3.11 -5.27
CA VAL A 4 23.10 4.23 -6.20
C VAL A 4 23.78 3.89 -7.53
N GLN A 5 23.01 3.97 -8.61
CA GLN A 5 23.49 3.81 -9.98
C GLN A 5 23.20 5.09 -10.78
N ARG A 6 24.11 5.48 -11.67
CA ARG A 6 23.86 6.57 -12.63
C ARG A 6 23.43 5.95 -13.96
N ARG A 7 22.27 6.36 -14.47
CA ARG A 7 21.73 5.89 -15.76
C ARG A 7 21.02 7.03 -16.48
N ALA A 8 21.28 7.19 -17.77
CA ALA A 8 20.68 8.22 -18.61
C ALA A 8 20.71 9.64 -18.00
N GLY A 9 21.83 10.00 -17.36
CA GLY A 9 22.01 11.33 -16.75
C GLY A 9 21.31 11.56 -15.40
N ARG A 10 20.61 10.56 -14.85
CA ARG A 10 19.96 10.61 -13.53
C ARG A 10 20.50 9.53 -12.60
N TYR A 11 20.31 9.74 -11.30
CA TYR A 11 20.59 8.72 -10.31
C TYR A 11 19.37 7.86 -10.05
N GLU A 12 19.60 6.55 -9.94
CA GLU A 12 18.63 5.52 -9.65
C GLU A 12 19.06 4.76 -8.40
N PHE A 13 18.09 4.41 -7.58
CA PHE A 13 18.20 3.42 -6.53
C PHE A 13 18.07 2.03 -7.14
N ARG A 14 19.03 1.16 -6.84
CA ARG A 14 19.02 -0.26 -7.21
C ARG A 14 19.17 -1.10 -5.95
N PHE A 15 18.17 -1.94 -5.70
CA PHE A 15 18.17 -2.87 -4.59
C PHE A 15 18.00 -4.30 -5.12
N PRO A 16 19.05 -5.14 -5.04
CA PRO A 16 18.90 -6.55 -5.35
C PRO A 16 18.03 -7.21 -4.28
N LEU A 17 17.01 -7.94 -4.70
CA LEU A 17 16.19 -8.69 -3.77
C LEU A 17 16.99 -9.91 -3.26
N PRO A 18 16.80 -10.30 -2.00
CA PRO A 18 17.41 -11.50 -1.45
C PRO A 18 17.03 -12.77 -2.23
N ASP A 19 17.93 -13.75 -2.30
CA ASP A 19 17.75 -15.00 -3.06
C ASP A 19 16.54 -15.83 -2.59
N ASP A 20 16.12 -15.66 -1.34
CA ASP A 20 14.93 -16.30 -0.81
C ASP A 20 13.63 -15.75 -1.40
N LEU A 21 13.65 -14.58 -2.04
CA LEU A 21 12.52 -13.97 -2.72
C LEU A 21 12.74 -13.85 -4.22
N ALA A 22 13.94 -13.46 -4.67
CA ALA A 22 14.24 -13.10 -6.05
C ALA A 22 13.79 -14.17 -7.06
N GLY A 23 12.91 -13.78 -7.99
CA GLY A 23 12.42 -14.65 -9.08
C GLY A 23 11.45 -15.78 -8.66
N LYS A 24 11.18 -15.93 -7.36
CA LYS A 24 10.22 -16.91 -6.86
C LYS A 24 8.78 -16.52 -7.20
N PRO A 25 7.86 -17.49 -7.31
CA PRO A 25 6.44 -17.18 -7.43
C PRO A 25 5.94 -16.51 -6.14
N ALA A 26 5.17 -15.43 -6.27
CA ALA A 26 4.45 -14.84 -5.15
C ALA A 26 3.12 -15.59 -4.96
N PRO A 27 2.78 -16.04 -3.75
CA PRO A 27 1.51 -16.72 -3.51
C PRO A 27 0.34 -15.73 -3.68
N PRO A 28 -0.72 -16.11 -4.43
CA PRO A 28 -1.97 -15.36 -4.42
C PRO A 28 -2.81 -15.73 -3.19
N PRO A 29 -3.53 -14.78 -2.56
CA PRO A 29 -3.57 -13.35 -2.85
C PRO A 29 -2.35 -12.59 -2.32
N TRP A 30 -1.81 -11.67 -3.12
CA TRP A 30 -0.66 -10.84 -2.74
C TRP A 30 -1.09 -9.43 -2.36
N PRO A 31 -0.67 -8.88 -1.19
CA PRO A 31 -1.08 -7.55 -0.76
C PRO A 31 -0.60 -6.43 -1.69
N GLU A 32 -1.45 -5.44 -1.94
CA GLU A 32 -1.12 -4.28 -2.77
C GLU A 32 0.05 -3.48 -2.22
N ALA A 33 0.15 -3.36 -0.89
CA ALA A 33 1.27 -2.70 -0.20
C ALA A 33 2.65 -3.30 -0.58
N LEU A 34 2.69 -4.59 -0.94
CA LEU A 34 3.90 -5.31 -1.34
C LEU A 34 4.00 -5.51 -2.86
N ALA A 35 3.09 -4.93 -3.65
CA ALA A 35 3.09 -5.05 -5.11
C ALA A 35 4.38 -4.51 -5.74
N ALA A 36 5.08 -3.60 -5.07
CA ALA A 36 6.36 -3.07 -5.53
C ALA A 36 7.43 -4.17 -5.72
N LEU A 37 7.36 -5.26 -4.96
CA LEU A 37 8.29 -6.40 -5.01
C LEU A 37 7.94 -7.42 -6.09
N VAL A 38 6.71 -7.40 -6.62
CA VAL A 38 6.19 -8.41 -7.54
C VAL A 38 6.00 -7.81 -8.93
N ASN A 39 6.23 -8.61 -9.96
CA ASN A 39 5.85 -8.27 -11.32
C ASN A 39 4.43 -8.79 -11.58
N VAL A 40 3.47 -7.87 -11.58
CA VAL A 40 2.02 -8.13 -11.74
C VAL A 40 1.72 -9.03 -12.95
N ARG A 41 2.43 -8.84 -14.06
CA ARG A 41 2.23 -9.64 -15.28
C ARG A 41 2.59 -11.12 -15.10
N THR A 42 3.62 -11.38 -14.29
CA THR A 42 4.17 -12.75 -14.12
C THR A 42 3.79 -13.40 -12.80
N GLY A 43 3.28 -12.63 -11.83
CA GLY A 43 3.03 -13.10 -10.47
C GLY A 43 4.29 -13.54 -9.72
N ARG A 44 5.48 -13.12 -10.17
CA ARG A 44 6.76 -13.48 -9.55
C ARG A 44 7.40 -12.28 -8.90
N PHE A 45 8.16 -12.51 -7.83
CA PHE A 45 9.03 -11.50 -7.26
C PHE A 45 10.04 -11.03 -8.31
N LYS A 46 10.29 -9.71 -8.32
CA LYS A 46 11.37 -9.13 -9.11
C LYS A 46 12.71 -9.70 -8.62
N THR A 47 13.72 -9.62 -9.46
CA THR A 47 15.11 -9.88 -9.03
C THR A 47 15.71 -8.65 -8.37
N GLU A 48 15.31 -7.46 -8.84
CA GLU A 48 15.80 -6.18 -8.34
C GLU A 48 14.67 -5.15 -8.32
N VAL A 49 14.71 -4.26 -7.34
CA VAL A 49 13.88 -3.06 -7.27
C VAL A 49 14.71 -1.89 -7.77
N ILE A 50 14.27 -1.28 -8.86
CA ILE A 50 14.89 -0.09 -9.44
C ILE A 50 13.91 1.08 -9.32
N ARG A 51 14.37 2.22 -8.78
CA ARG A 51 13.58 3.45 -8.68
C ARG A 51 14.44 4.67 -9.01
N SER A 52 13.89 5.66 -9.69
CA SER A 52 14.60 6.93 -9.91
C SER A 52 14.70 7.73 -8.63
N LEU A 53 15.88 8.28 -8.32
CA LEU A 53 16.09 9.23 -7.23
C LEU A 53 15.72 10.67 -7.62
N GLN A 54 15.28 10.86 -8.86
CA GLN A 54 14.83 12.15 -9.43
C GLN A 54 15.85 13.28 -9.23
N THR A 55 17.14 12.96 -9.28
CA THR A 55 18.23 13.92 -9.15
C THR A 55 19.40 13.55 -10.07
N ASN A 56 20.16 14.54 -10.48
CA ASN A 56 21.43 14.43 -11.19
C ASN A 56 22.62 14.85 -10.31
N ASP A 57 22.37 15.26 -9.07
CA ASP A 57 23.38 15.64 -8.07
C ASP A 57 23.72 14.45 -7.17
N GLY A 58 25.03 14.14 -7.06
CA GLY A 58 25.53 12.97 -6.34
C GLY A 58 25.27 13.03 -4.83
N PRO A 59 25.69 14.09 -4.13
CA PRO A 59 25.42 14.27 -2.69
C PRO A 59 23.93 14.25 -2.33
N THR A 60 23.06 14.78 -3.20
CA THR A 60 21.61 14.69 -3.01
C THR A 60 21.10 13.27 -3.23
N ALA A 61 21.64 12.54 -4.22
CA ALA A 61 21.29 11.14 -4.45
C ALA A 61 21.66 10.27 -3.24
N ASP A 62 22.86 10.45 -2.68
CA ASP A 62 23.34 9.69 -1.52
C ASP A 62 22.51 9.96 -0.26
N ARG A 63 21.92 11.16 -0.12
CA ARG A 63 20.98 11.45 0.97
C ARG A 63 19.62 10.80 0.73
N ARG A 64 19.07 10.92 -0.49
CA ARG A 64 17.76 10.36 -0.85
C ARG A 64 17.75 8.83 -0.81
N VAL A 65 18.86 8.20 -1.17
CA VAL A 65 18.94 6.74 -1.22
C VAL A 65 18.74 6.10 0.15
N LEU A 66 19.10 6.75 1.25
CA LEU A 66 18.97 6.21 2.60
C LEU A 66 17.51 5.87 2.94
N ALA A 67 16.57 6.75 2.58
CA ALA A 67 15.14 6.50 2.78
C ALA A 67 14.65 5.30 1.94
N HIS A 68 15.15 5.16 0.71
CA HIS A 68 14.79 4.05 -0.17
C HIS A 68 15.40 2.71 0.28
N ILE A 69 16.61 2.73 0.84
CA ILE A 69 17.24 1.55 1.44
C ILE A 69 16.40 1.07 2.63
N ALA A 70 16.07 1.97 3.56
CA ALA A 70 15.26 1.63 4.73
C ALA A 70 13.89 1.05 4.32
N GLU A 71 13.22 1.70 3.36
CA GLU A 71 11.93 1.20 2.87
C GLU A 71 12.04 -0.14 2.15
N ALA A 72 13.07 -0.35 1.33
CA ALA A 72 13.28 -1.63 0.65
C ALA A 72 13.50 -2.78 1.63
N HIS A 73 14.30 -2.56 2.68
CA HIS A 73 14.48 -3.55 3.75
C HIS A 73 13.16 -3.82 4.50
N ARG A 74 12.41 -2.76 4.85
CA ARG A 74 11.11 -2.89 5.50
C ARG A 74 10.15 -3.74 4.68
N LEU A 75 10.06 -3.50 3.37
CA LEU A 75 9.20 -4.27 2.46
C LEU A 75 9.61 -5.74 2.37
N VAL A 76 10.91 -6.02 2.33
CA VAL A 76 11.44 -7.39 2.33
C VAL A 76 11.09 -8.12 3.63
N ASP A 77 11.27 -7.46 4.77
CA ASP A 77 10.95 -8.06 6.06
C ASP A 77 9.45 -8.32 6.21
N GLN A 78 8.60 -7.39 5.74
CA GLN A 78 7.16 -7.60 5.69
C GLN A 78 6.77 -8.77 4.77
N ALA A 79 7.39 -8.89 3.60
CA ALA A 79 7.15 -10.01 2.70
C ALA A 79 7.56 -11.34 3.34
N ARG A 80 8.70 -11.39 4.02
CA ARG A 80 9.15 -12.60 4.74
C ARG A 80 8.22 -12.98 5.88
N ARG A 81 7.75 -12.02 6.66
CA ARG A 81 6.75 -12.27 7.72
C ARG A 81 5.48 -12.85 7.14
N LEU A 82 4.93 -12.23 6.09
CA LEU A 82 3.74 -12.73 5.40
C LEU A 82 3.93 -14.17 4.88
N LEU A 83 5.10 -14.48 4.32
CA LEU A 83 5.40 -15.82 3.83
C LEU A 83 5.61 -16.85 4.96
N SER A 84 6.10 -16.42 6.12
CA SER A 84 6.38 -17.28 7.27
C SER A 84 5.16 -17.52 8.16
N GLU A 85 4.34 -16.48 8.37
CA GLU A 85 3.17 -16.49 9.24
C GLU A 85 1.94 -17.07 8.51
N GLY A 86 2.04 -17.26 7.19
CA GLY A 86 0.89 -17.57 6.33
C GLY A 86 0.04 -16.32 6.10
N PRO A 87 -1.00 -16.38 5.25
CA PRO A 87 -1.97 -15.28 5.21
C PRO A 87 -2.48 -15.05 6.63
N GLU A 88 -2.39 -13.81 7.14
CA GLU A 88 -3.02 -13.46 8.41
C GLU A 88 -4.44 -14.02 8.38
N ALA A 89 -4.83 -14.73 9.45
CA ALA A 89 -6.17 -15.27 9.59
C ALA A 89 -7.13 -14.15 9.19
N GLY A 90 -7.78 -14.32 8.04
CA GLY A 90 -8.60 -13.28 7.45
C GLY A 90 -9.60 -12.79 8.50
N ILE A 91 -9.97 -11.52 8.42
CA ILE A 91 -10.97 -10.90 9.32
C ILE A 91 -12.12 -11.89 9.47
N SER A 92 -12.32 -12.40 10.70
CA SER A 92 -13.31 -13.44 10.91
C SER A 92 -14.69 -12.91 10.54
N ALA A 93 -15.62 -13.79 10.15
CA ALA A 93 -17.00 -13.36 9.89
C ALA A 93 -17.58 -12.56 11.07
N ASP A 94 -17.17 -12.90 12.30
CA ASP A 94 -17.56 -12.19 13.52
C ASP A 94 -16.96 -10.78 13.62
N GLN A 95 -15.70 -10.59 13.21
CA GLN A 95 -15.05 -9.28 13.15
C GLN A 95 -15.65 -8.40 12.05
N ILE A 96 -16.00 -8.98 10.90
CA ILE A 96 -16.73 -8.27 9.84
C ILE A 96 -18.11 -7.85 10.36
N ALA A 97 -18.83 -8.77 11.01
CA ALA A 97 -20.15 -8.47 11.59
C ALA A 97 -20.07 -7.40 12.69
N ALA A 98 -19.01 -7.40 13.49
CA ALA A 98 -18.76 -6.35 14.49
C ALA A 98 -18.52 -4.98 13.83
N LEU A 99 -17.69 -4.92 12.79
CA LEU A 99 -17.42 -3.67 12.06
C LEU A 99 -18.66 -3.13 11.34
N VAL A 100 -19.50 -4.01 10.75
CA VAL A 100 -20.77 -3.63 10.14
C VAL A 100 -21.73 -3.07 11.19
N ARG A 101 -21.85 -3.75 12.35
CA ARG A 101 -22.70 -3.29 13.45
C ARG A 101 -22.27 -1.94 14.00
N ASP A 102 -20.96 -1.73 14.20
CA ASP A 102 -20.42 -0.45 14.68
C ASP A 102 -20.68 0.66 13.66
N HIS A 103 -20.58 0.37 12.35
CA HIS A 103 -20.90 1.30 11.29
C HIS A 103 -22.41 1.65 11.24
N GLU A 104 -23.29 0.65 11.40
CA GLU A 104 -24.76 0.86 11.48
C GLU A 104 -25.14 1.73 12.69
N ILE A 105 -24.56 1.47 13.87
CA ILE A 105 -24.79 2.29 15.07
C ILE A 105 -24.33 3.73 14.84
N HIS A 106 -23.20 3.93 14.18
CA HIS A 106 -22.70 5.27 13.87
C HIS A 106 -23.62 6.03 12.91
N LEU A 107 -24.13 5.38 11.86
CA LEU A 107 -25.08 5.99 10.91
C LEU A 107 -26.39 6.39 11.60
N LEU A 108 -26.95 5.50 12.44
CA LEU A 108 -28.19 5.76 13.17
C LEU A 108 -28.02 6.85 14.25
N GLY A 109 -26.88 6.89 14.94
CA GLY A 109 -26.56 7.94 15.90
C GLY A 109 -26.34 9.31 15.27
N THR A 110 -25.95 9.36 13.98
CA THR A 110 -25.81 10.62 13.25
C THR A 110 -27.18 11.20 12.87
N ASP A 111 -28.18 10.35 12.63
CA ASP A 111 -29.55 10.76 12.28
C ASP A 111 -30.29 11.39 13.49
N GLU A 112 -30.01 10.95 14.72
CA GLU A 112 -30.60 11.58 15.92
C GLU A 112 -30.07 13.00 16.19
N VAL A 113 -28.89 13.36 15.69
CA VAL A 113 -28.31 14.71 15.85
C VAL A 113 -28.87 15.71 14.82
N ILE A 114 -29.38 15.23 13.68
CA ILE A 114 -29.91 16.11 12.62
C ILE A 114 -31.27 16.72 13.00
N TRP A 115 -32.03 16.10 13.91
CA TRP A 115 -33.36 16.60 14.30
C TRP A 115 -33.34 17.73 15.33
N ASP A 116 -32.19 18.07 15.94
CA ASP A 116 -32.09 19.10 16.98
C ASP A 116 -31.57 20.47 16.47
N CYS A 117 -31.62 20.70 15.14
CA CYS A 117 -31.26 21.97 14.52
C CYS A 117 -32.46 22.55 13.74
N PRO A 118 -33.20 23.52 14.30
CA PRO A 118 -34.29 24.18 13.57
C PRO A 118 -33.70 25.24 12.65
N GLY A 119 -33.29 24.87 11.42
CA GLY A 119 -32.92 25.92 10.47
C GLY A 119 -32.16 25.61 9.19
N LEU A 120 -31.99 24.36 8.73
CA LEU A 120 -31.32 24.15 7.44
C LEU A 120 -31.74 22.87 6.69
N VAL A 121 -33.05 22.67 6.52
CA VAL A 121 -33.59 21.57 5.69
C VAL A 121 -33.86 22.05 4.27
N VAL A 122 -32.87 22.54 3.53
CA VAL A 122 -32.97 22.67 2.06
C VAL A 122 -31.56 22.72 1.46
N LEU A 123 -30.86 21.59 1.24
CA LEU A 123 -29.82 21.47 0.19
C LEU A 123 -29.07 20.10 0.11
N VAL A 124 -29.66 18.95 0.46
CA VAL A 124 -29.01 17.65 0.13
C VAL A 124 -29.97 16.63 -0.50
N ARG A 125 -31.17 17.05 -0.92
CA ARG A 125 -32.17 16.13 -1.48
C ARG A 125 -32.22 16.06 -3.02
N PHE A 126 -31.26 16.65 -3.75
CA PHE A 126 -31.37 16.79 -5.22
C PHE A 126 -30.21 16.26 -6.08
N ALA A 127 -29.17 15.61 -5.52
CA ALA A 127 -28.01 15.18 -6.32
C ALA A 127 -27.86 13.66 -6.52
N TRP A 128 -28.82 12.82 -6.10
CA TRP A 128 -28.74 11.35 -6.26
C TRP A 128 -29.98 10.74 -6.92
N ILE A 129 -30.51 11.42 -7.96
CA ILE A 129 -31.44 10.83 -8.93
C ILE A 129 -31.03 11.37 -10.31
N ALA A 130 -29.94 10.84 -10.87
CA ALA A 130 -29.59 10.98 -12.29
C ALA A 130 -28.42 10.06 -12.71
N VAL A 131 -28.39 8.80 -12.28
CA VAL A 131 -27.72 7.69 -13.02
C VAL A 131 -28.44 6.38 -12.62
N ASP A 132 -29.57 6.14 -13.27
CA ASP A 132 -30.06 4.88 -13.88
C ASP A 132 -31.55 5.02 -14.21
#